data_AF-A0A951ZKM1-F1
#
_entry.id   AF-A0A951ZKM1-F1
#
_cell.length_a   1.000
_cell.length_b   1.000
_cell.length_c   1.000
_cell.angle_alpha   90.00
_cell.angle_beta   90.00
_cell.angle_gamma   90.00
#
_symmetry.space_group_name_H-M   'P 1'
#
loop_
_entity.id
_entity.type
_entity.pdbx_description
1 polymer ?
#
loop_
_entity_poly.entity_id
_entity_poly.type
_entity_poly.pdbx_seq_one_letter_code
_entity_poly.pdbx_strand_id
1 'polypeptide(L)'
;EIVAIHAHAYLFNEKGHIDQQRIDLVGRMGGEWYIRASGEALFEIAKPSSPPGIGIDALPTFIRNSDILTGNDLGILGSFRTLPTHEEAMAYLSSPLYIEFLNDKAFTGLSLFKKAKTLIAEGKAHEALLLLIAHSQY
;
A
#
# COMPACT_ATOMS: atom_id res chain seq x y z
N GLU A 1 -28.69 9.41 16.30
CA GLU A 1 -29.15 8.78 15.06
C GLU A 1 -29.91 9.81 14.23
N ILE A 2 -29.80 9.81 12.91
CA ILE A 2 -30.59 10.70 12.04
C ILE A 2 -31.95 10.04 11.80
N VAL A 3 -33.04 10.73 12.13
CA VAL A 3 -34.41 10.18 12.06
C VAL A 3 -35.15 10.62 10.78
N ALA A 4 -34.84 11.81 10.26
CA ALA A 4 -35.41 12.33 9.01
C ALA A 4 -34.46 13.35 8.37
N ILE A 5 -34.60 13.55 7.05
CA ILE A 5 -33.88 14.55 6.27
C ILE A 5 -34.88 15.30 5.40
N HIS A 6 -34.73 16.62 5.30
CA HIS A 6 -35.44 17.43 4.31
C HIS A 6 -34.47 17.83 3.20
N ALA A 7 -34.80 17.48 1.96
CA ALA A 7 -33.99 17.77 0.78
C ALA A 7 -34.91 18.11 -0.39
N HIS A 8 -34.51 19.09 -1.21
CA HIS A 8 -35.27 19.41 -2.40
C HIS A 8 -35.06 18.33 -3.46
N ALA A 9 -36.15 17.91 -4.13
CA ALA A 9 -36.12 16.86 -5.14
C ALA A 9 -35.10 17.10 -6.29
N TYR A 10 -34.76 18.36 -6.62
CA TYR A 10 -33.81 18.67 -7.69
C TYR A 10 -32.40 18.16 -7.37
N LEU A 11 -32.06 17.96 -6.09
CA LEU A 11 -30.75 17.51 -5.64
C LEU A 11 -30.45 16.06 -6.03
N PHE A 12 -31.47 15.28 -6.37
CA PHE A 12 -31.29 13.87 -6.69
C PHE A 12 -31.15 13.67 -8.20
N ASN A 13 -30.25 12.77 -8.58
CA ASN A 13 -30.14 12.28 -9.95
C ASN A 13 -31.16 11.16 -10.23
N GLU A 14 -31.20 10.68 -11.46
CA GLU A 14 -32.13 9.63 -11.91
C GLU A 14 -32.01 8.31 -11.12
N LYS A 15 -30.86 8.07 -10.48
CA LYS A 15 -30.59 6.88 -9.65
C LYS A 15 -30.98 7.09 -8.18
N GLY A 16 -31.55 8.24 -7.83
CA GLY A 16 -31.91 8.59 -6.45
C GLY A 16 -30.72 8.95 -5.56
N HIS A 17 -29.52 9.16 -6.13
CA HIS A 17 -28.36 9.65 -5.38
C HIS A 17 -28.29 11.17 -5.43
N ILE A 18 -27.65 11.79 -4.44
CA ILE A 18 -27.34 13.23 -4.49
C ILE A 18 -26.43 13.49 -5.70
N ASP A 19 -26.82 14.45 -6.52
CA ASP A 19 -26.02 15.01 -7.59
C ASP A 19 -25.02 16.02 -7.00
N GLN A 20 -23.73 15.71 -7.13
CA GLN A 20 -22.63 16.49 -6.56
C GLN A 20 -22.59 17.93 -7.10
N GLN A 21 -23.07 18.16 -8.33
CA GLN A 21 -23.08 19.49 -8.94
C GLN A 21 -24.27 20.33 -8.47
N ARG A 22 -25.37 19.70 -8.05
CA ARG A 22 -26.62 20.42 -7.66
C ARG A 22 -26.66 20.81 -6.19
N ILE A 23 -25.91 20.14 -5.33
CA ILE A 23 -25.96 20.35 -3.87
C ILE A 23 -25.27 21.64 -3.38
N ASP A 24 -24.45 22.28 -4.22
CA ASP A 24 -23.75 23.57 -3.94
C ASP A 24 -23.11 23.63 -2.54
N LEU A 25 -22.30 22.62 -2.21
CA LEU A 25 -21.67 22.56 -0.89
C LEU A 25 -20.61 23.65 -0.72
N VAL A 26 -20.59 24.27 0.46
CA VAL A 26 -19.56 25.23 0.88
C VAL A 26 -18.74 24.62 2.01
N GLY A 27 -17.41 24.61 1.84
CA GLY A 27 -16.44 24.18 2.83
C GLY A 27 -15.80 25.37 3.54
N ARG A 28 -15.58 25.25 4.85
CA ARG A 28 -14.80 26.22 5.63
C ARG A 28 -13.32 25.84 5.63
N MET A 29 -12.46 26.82 5.41
CA MET A 29 -11.01 26.65 5.47
C MET A 29 -10.47 27.26 6.78
N GLY A 30 -9.27 27.85 6.77
CA GLY A 30 -8.72 28.58 7.91
C GLY A 30 -9.09 30.07 7.89
N GLY A 31 -9.35 30.65 9.06
CA GLY A 31 -9.73 32.06 9.18
C GLY A 31 -11.07 32.37 8.51
N GLU A 32 -11.08 33.43 7.69
CA GLU A 32 -12.26 33.91 6.94
C GLU A 32 -12.39 33.30 5.54
N TRP A 33 -11.61 32.26 5.23
CA TRP A 33 -11.60 31.64 3.91
C TRP A 33 -12.63 30.52 3.77
N TYR A 34 -13.33 30.52 2.63
CA TYR A 34 -14.32 29.52 2.24
C TYR A 34 -14.05 29.02 0.82
N ILE A 35 -14.43 27.77 0.56
CA ILE A 35 -14.43 27.17 -0.77
C ILE A 35 -15.85 26.73 -1.12
N ARG A 36 -16.24 26.91 -2.38
CA ARG A 36 -17.47 26.35 -2.94
C ARG A 36 -17.12 25.14 -3.79
N ALA A 37 -17.64 23.97 -3.45
CA ALA A 37 -17.40 22.72 -4.17
C ALA A 37 -18.19 22.73 -5.50
N SER A 38 -17.58 23.28 -6.55
CA SER A 38 -18.21 23.48 -7.86
C SER A 38 -17.19 23.40 -8.99
N GLY A 39 -17.65 23.11 -10.21
CA GLY A 39 -16.81 23.06 -11.40
C GLY A 39 -15.64 22.09 -11.27
N GLU A 40 -14.43 22.56 -11.57
CA GLU A 40 -13.18 21.77 -11.53
C GLU A 40 -12.81 21.27 -10.12
N ALA A 41 -13.40 21.84 -9.05
CA ALA A 41 -13.20 21.34 -7.70
C ALA A 41 -13.92 20.00 -7.44
N LEU A 42 -14.87 19.61 -8.31
CA LEU A 42 -15.54 18.32 -8.27
C LEU A 42 -14.92 17.41 -9.33
N PHE A 43 -14.29 16.33 -8.90
CA PHE A 43 -13.76 15.31 -9.79
C PHE A 43 -14.00 13.92 -9.21
N GLU A 44 -14.19 12.95 -10.10
CA GLU A 44 -14.37 11.55 -9.73
C GLU A 44 -13.03 10.81 -9.83
N ILE A 45 -12.68 10.11 -8.76
CA ILE A 45 -11.60 9.12 -8.78
C ILE A 45 -12.26 7.76 -8.56
N ALA A 46 -11.91 6.79 -9.40
CA ALA A 46 -12.33 5.42 -9.17
C ALA A 46 -11.90 4.97 -7.77
N LYS A 47 -12.80 4.36 -7.01
CA LYS A 47 -12.42 3.70 -5.75
C LYS A 47 -11.22 2.80 -6.05
N PRO A 48 -10.15 2.81 -5.22
CA PRO A 48 -9.05 1.88 -5.41
C PRO A 48 -9.64 0.47 -5.45
N SER A 49 -9.65 -0.14 -6.64
CA SER A 49 -10.26 -1.45 -6.90
C SER A 49 -9.38 -2.60 -6.42
N SER A 50 -8.17 -2.28 -5.96
CA SER A 50 -7.33 -3.25 -5.28
C SER A 50 -7.83 -3.44 -3.85
N PRO A 51 -8.06 -4.69 -3.43
CA PRO A 51 -8.13 -5.02 -2.01
C PRO A 51 -6.94 -4.38 -1.30
N PRO A 52 -7.11 -3.93 -0.05
CA PRO A 52 -5.97 -3.48 0.74
C PRO A 52 -4.89 -4.58 0.73
N GLY A 53 -3.62 -4.17 0.65
CA GLY A 53 -2.51 -5.08 0.89
C GLY A 53 -2.63 -5.71 2.29
N ILE A 54 -1.79 -6.71 2.57
CA ILE A 54 -1.72 -7.37 3.88
C ILE A 54 -1.48 -6.38 5.03
N GLY A 55 -0.92 -5.20 4.73
CA GLY A 55 -0.57 -4.18 5.71
C GLY A 55 0.72 -4.52 6.45
N ILE A 56 1.26 -3.54 7.16
CA ILE A 56 2.50 -3.72 7.93
C ILE A 56 2.28 -4.76 9.03
N ASP A 57 1.10 -4.78 9.67
CA ASP A 57 0.80 -5.64 10.82
C ASP A 57 0.81 -7.13 10.52
N ALA A 58 0.52 -7.52 9.27
CA ALA A 58 0.56 -8.89 8.82
C ALA A 58 1.96 -9.37 8.38
N LEU A 59 2.93 -8.47 8.30
CA LEU A 59 4.32 -8.85 8.04
C LEU A 59 4.90 -9.63 9.24
N PRO A 60 5.70 -10.67 8.99
CA PRO A 60 6.41 -11.38 10.05
C PRO A 60 7.19 -10.44 10.98
N THR A 61 7.20 -10.75 12.28
CA THR A 61 7.79 -9.89 13.31
C THR A 61 9.27 -9.57 13.06
N PHE A 62 10.05 -10.51 12.50
CA PHE A 62 11.45 -10.27 12.17
C PHE A 62 11.65 -9.23 11.04
N ILE A 63 10.67 -9.10 10.12
CA ILE A 63 10.68 -8.07 9.08
C ILE A 63 10.28 -6.71 9.68
N ARG A 64 9.21 -6.70 10.49
CA ARG A 64 8.71 -5.48 11.15
C ARG A 64 9.74 -4.84 12.08
N ASN A 65 10.49 -5.66 12.81
CA ASN A 65 11.47 -5.21 13.80
C ASN A 65 12.88 -5.08 13.21
N SER A 66 13.02 -4.95 11.89
CA SER A 66 14.32 -4.76 11.25
C SER A 66 14.89 -3.37 11.57
N ASP A 67 16.14 -3.30 12.04
CA ASP A 67 16.85 -2.02 12.23
C ASP A 67 17.28 -1.36 10.90
N ILE A 68 17.09 -2.04 9.76
CA ILE A 68 17.57 -1.59 8.44
C ILE A 68 16.42 -1.08 7.57
N LEU A 69 15.25 -1.72 7.63
CA LEU A 69 14.07 -1.33 6.85
C LEU A 69 13.38 -0.12 7.51
N THR A 70 13.03 0.87 6.69
CA THR A 70 12.28 2.06 7.14
C THR A 70 10.78 1.78 7.15
N GLY A 71 9.99 2.65 7.79
CA GLY A 71 8.53 2.57 7.73
C GLY A 71 7.97 2.62 6.31
N ASN A 72 8.64 3.33 5.39
CA ASN A 72 8.28 3.34 3.97
C ASN A 72 8.55 1.98 3.30
N ASP A 73 9.71 1.36 3.59
CA ASP A 73 10.05 0.03 3.07
C ASP A 73 9.02 -1.01 3.54
N LEU A 74 8.63 -0.96 4.82
CA LEU A 74 7.59 -1.83 5.38
C LEU A 74 6.22 -1.56 4.75
N GLY A 75 5.87 -0.30 4.47
CA GLY A 75 4.63 0.05 3.77
C GLY A 75 4.60 -0.52 2.35
N ILE A 76 5.72 -0.50 1.64
CA ILE A 76 5.85 -1.10 0.30
C ILE A 76 5.69 -2.63 0.39
N LEU A 77 6.34 -3.29 1.34
CA LEU A 77 6.17 -4.74 1.54
C LEU A 77 4.75 -5.11 1.98
N GLY A 78 4.11 -4.28 2.80
CA GLY A 78 2.72 -4.45 3.24
C GLY A 78 1.68 -4.14 2.16
N SER A 79 2.08 -3.58 1.01
CA SER A 79 1.18 -3.29 -0.10
C SER A 79 0.81 -4.53 -0.92
N PHE A 80 1.57 -5.63 -0.79
CA PHE A 80 1.25 -6.89 -1.45
C PHE A 80 -0.01 -7.52 -0.86
N ARG A 81 -0.78 -8.24 -1.68
CA ARG A 81 -2.06 -8.84 -1.26
C ARG A 81 -1.91 -10.06 -0.38
N THR A 82 -0.81 -10.78 -0.52
CA THR A 82 -0.49 -12.00 0.23
C THR A 82 1.01 -12.05 0.47
N LEU A 83 1.41 -12.73 1.54
CA LEU A 83 2.80 -13.15 1.68
C LEU A 83 3.09 -14.25 0.65
N PRO A 84 4.29 -14.29 0.05
CA PRO A 84 4.73 -15.42 -0.74
C PRO A 84 4.67 -16.71 0.08
N THR A 85 4.33 -17.78 -0.60
CA THR A 85 4.39 -19.13 -0.01
C THR A 85 5.84 -19.54 0.21
N HIS A 86 6.04 -20.54 1.07
CA HIS A 86 7.37 -21.09 1.32
C HIS A 86 7.97 -21.70 0.04
N GLU A 87 7.15 -22.36 -0.79
CA GLU A 87 7.58 -22.95 -2.06
C GLU A 87 8.09 -21.88 -3.04
N GLU A 88 7.37 -20.77 -3.19
CA GLU A 88 7.81 -19.63 -4.02
C GLU A 88 9.13 -19.04 -3.49
N ALA A 89 9.24 -18.90 -2.17
CA ALA A 89 10.44 -18.38 -1.53
C ALA A 89 11.67 -19.29 -1.75
N MET A 90 11.50 -20.61 -1.63
CA MET A 90 12.56 -21.60 -1.89
C MET A 90 12.92 -21.70 -3.37
N ALA A 91 11.94 -21.58 -4.27
CA ALA A 91 12.18 -21.52 -5.71
C ALA A 91 13.03 -20.29 -6.07
N TYR A 92 12.78 -19.15 -5.42
CA TYR A 92 13.61 -17.95 -5.58
C TYR A 92 15.08 -18.18 -5.16
N LEU A 93 15.32 -18.89 -4.05
CA LEU A 93 16.68 -19.26 -3.63
C LEU A 93 17.39 -20.21 -4.61
N SER A 94 16.62 -20.97 -5.39
CA SER A 94 17.19 -21.88 -6.40
C SER A 94 17.35 -21.19 -7.76
N SER A 95 16.96 -19.93 -7.88
CA SER A 95 17.04 -19.19 -9.14
C SER A 95 18.48 -18.79 -9.48
N PRO A 96 18.86 -18.76 -10.78
CA PRO A 96 20.16 -18.27 -11.21
C PRO A 96 20.47 -16.85 -10.70
N LEU A 97 19.43 -16.01 -10.60
CA LEU A 97 19.49 -14.65 -10.04
C LEU A 97 19.98 -14.62 -8.58
N TYR A 98 19.58 -15.60 -7.77
CA TYR A 98 20.03 -15.70 -6.38
C TYR A 98 21.41 -16.37 -6.27
N ILE A 99 21.70 -17.36 -7.10
CA ILE A 99 23.01 -18.05 -7.09
C ILE A 99 24.14 -17.11 -7.52
N GLU A 100 23.93 -16.27 -8.53
CA GLU A 100 24.89 -15.23 -8.92
C GLU A 100 25.17 -14.27 -7.76
N PHE A 101 24.16 -14.03 -6.92
CA PHE A 101 24.26 -13.18 -5.74
C PHE A 101 25.00 -13.83 -4.55
N LEU A 102 24.91 -15.15 -4.35
CA LEU A 102 25.66 -15.86 -3.30
C LEU A 102 27.18 -15.85 -3.51
N ASN A 103 27.63 -15.73 -4.75
CA ASN A 103 29.06 -15.80 -5.09
C ASN A 103 29.85 -14.54 -4.70
N ASP A 104 29.18 -13.44 -4.33
CA ASP A 104 29.87 -12.16 -4.15
C ASP A 104 30.37 -11.93 -2.70
N LYS A 105 29.66 -12.36 -1.63
CA LYS A 105 30.12 -12.19 -0.22
C LYS A 105 29.53 -13.18 0.79
N ALA A 106 30.25 -13.38 1.91
CA ALA A 106 29.79 -14.11 3.09
C ALA A 106 28.43 -13.58 3.58
N PHE A 107 27.40 -14.41 3.45
CA PHE A 107 26.02 -14.06 3.75
C PHE A 107 25.78 -14.02 5.27
N THR A 108 25.38 -12.86 5.79
CA THR A 108 24.99 -12.66 7.20
C THR A 108 23.56 -12.11 7.29
N GLY A 109 22.89 -12.23 8.44
CA GLY A 109 21.53 -11.66 8.62
C GLY A 109 21.45 -10.15 8.34
N LEU A 110 22.53 -9.41 8.57
CA LEU A 110 22.63 -7.98 8.24
C LEU A 110 22.76 -7.71 6.73
N SER A 111 23.37 -8.62 5.95
CA SER A 111 23.44 -8.46 4.49
C SER A 111 22.08 -8.73 3.82
N LEU A 112 21.26 -9.60 4.41
CA LEU A 112 19.91 -9.92 3.92
C LEU A 112 19.02 -8.66 3.85
N PHE A 113 18.85 -7.97 4.97
CA PHE A 113 17.98 -6.79 5.03
C PHE A 113 18.51 -5.61 4.21
N LYS A 114 19.84 -5.44 4.13
CA LYS A 114 20.45 -4.44 3.24
C LYS A 114 20.10 -4.72 1.78
N LYS A 115 20.15 -5.99 1.37
CA LYS A 115 19.78 -6.38 0.01
C LYS A 115 18.29 -6.21 -0.26
N ALA A 116 17.43 -6.61 0.68
CA ALA A 116 15.99 -6.36 0.58
C ALA A 116 15.71 -4.87 0.37
N LYS A 117 16.41 -3.99 1.09
CA LYS A 117 16.31 -2.53 0.90
C LYS A 117 16.74 -2.08 -0.50
N THR A 118 17.83 -2.62 -1.04
CA THR A 118 18.27 -2.35 -2.42
C THR A 118 17.23 -2.81 -3.44
N LEU A 119 16.67 -4.01 -3.28
CA LEU A 119 15.63 -4.54 -4.17
C LEU A 119 14.36 -3.67 -4.14
N ILE A 120 13.95 -3.19 -2.96
CA ILE A 120 12.82 -2.26 -2.82
C ILE A 120 13.12 -0.96 -3.59
N ALA A 121 14.33 -0.40 -3.45
CA ALA A 121 14.73 0.81 -4.16
C ALA A 121 14.79 0.64 -5.69
N GLU A 122 15.10 -0.58 -6.17
CA GLU A 122 15.07 -0.94 -7.59
C GLU A 122 13.66 -1.25 -8.13
N GLY A 123 12.62 -1.15 -7.31
CA GLY A 123 11.25 -1.50 -7.67
C GLY A 123 10.95 -3.01 -7.67
N LYS A 124 11.89 -3.83 -7.22
CA LYS A 124 11.78 -5.30 -7.10
C LYS A 124 11.31 -5.72 -5.72
N ALA A 125 10.28 -5.04 -5.19
CA ALA A 125 9.80 -5.27 -3.83
C ALA A 125 9.26 -6.70 -3.59
N HIS A 126 8.76 -7.36 -4.65
CA HIS A 126 8.31 -8.75 -4.54
C HIS A 126 9.47 -9.72 -4.29
N GLU A 127 10.59 -9.51 -4.99
CA GLU A 127 11.82 -10.28 -4.78
C GLU A 127 12.40 -10.03 -3.39
N ALA A 128 12.33 -8.79 -2.89
CA ALA A 128 12.72 -8.48 -1.52
C ALA A 128 11.90 -9.29 -0.50
N LEU A 129 10.59 -9.41 -0.73
CA LEU A 129 9.70 -10.18 0.16
C LEU A 129 9.99 -11.69 0.08
N LEU A 130 10.18 -12.24 -1.12
CA LEU A 130 10.60 -13.63 -1.32
C LEU A 130 11.91 -13.94 -0.57
N LEU A 131 12.90 -13.07 -0.73
CA LEU A 131 14.21 -13.18 -0.09
C LEU A 131 14.09 -13.19 1.44
N LEU A 132 13.30 -12.28 2.02
CA LEU A 132 13.09 -12.19 3.46
C LEU A 132 12.35 -13.42 4.01
N ILE A 133 11.30 -13.88 3.33
CA ILE A 133 10.50 -15.04 3.75
C ILE A 133 11.31 -16.33 3.67
N ALA A 134 12.13 -16.50 2.62
CA ALA A 134 12.95 -17.69 2.45
C ALA A 134 13.94 -17.90 3.61
N HIS A 135 14.42 -16.81 4.21
CA HIS A 135 15.40 -16.84 5.31
C HIS A 135 14.77 -16.83 6.71
N SER A 136 13.44 -16.85 6.81
CA SER A 136 12.73 -16.82 8.11
C SER A 136 12.75 -18.12 8.90
N GLN A 137 13.33 -19.20 8.34
CA GLN A 137 13.29 -20.55 8.91
C GLN A 137 14.68 -21.19 9.15
N TYR A 138 15.74 -20.38 9.21
CA TYR A 138 17.07 -20.80 9.68
C TYR A 138 17.54 -19.93 10.85
#